data_AF-K2DW15-F1
#
_entry.id   AF-K2DW15-F1
#
_cell.length_a   1.000
_cell.length_b   1.000
_cell.length_c   1.000
_cell.angle_alpha   90.00
_cell.angle_beta   90.00
_cell.angle_gamma   90.00
#
_symmetry.space_group_name_H-M   'P 1'
#
loop_
_entity.id
_entity.type
_entity.pdbx_description
1 polymer ?
#
loop_
_entity_poly.entity_id
_entity_poly.type
_entity_poly.pdbx_seq_one_letter_code
_entity_poly.pdbx_strand_id
1 'polypeptide(L)'
;MADLPTALLDNDEEAKRFDLLVLRTQLAILQALPDFAALRERMQAIASALEEQEAIPAIKAQMVLIQSVAGDAWWEDVTVAMLEYARKRLRELVKLIEKGKKKIVYTDFEDELGAGTTITLPGVSTGMNLAKFKDKARQFLRAHESHLSLQRLRRNQPLTPSDLIELERMLVEAGGSTEVIQQAKEQSHGLGIFIRSLVGLDRETVKQAFSAFVVGTTATASQIEFIDLIVEELTANGVVERERLYQPPFTDINAQGPTAIFPIAKLDQLERILLEIRERAVA
;
A
#
# COMPACT_ATOMS: atom_id res chain seq x y z
N MET A 1 8.22 -18.66 22.69
CA MET A 1 8.04 -17.25 22.34
C MET A 1 8.95 -16.47 23.27
N ALA A 2 9.95 -15.76 22.74
CA ALA A 2 10.79 -14.92 23.58
C ALA A 2 10.03 -13.61 23.79
N ASP A 3 9.73 -13.27 25.04
CA ASP A 3 9.11 -12.00 25.36
C ASP A 3 10.02 -10.84 24.96
N LEU A 4 9.45 -9.84 24.30
CA LEU A 4 10.16 -8.63 23.88
C LEU A 4 10.68 -7.89 25.13
N PRO A 5 11.89 -7.26 25.07
CA PRO A 5 12.52 -6.59 26.22
C PRO A 5 11.74 -5.41 26.83
N THR A 6 10.56 -5.06 26.28
CA THR A 6 9.82 -3.84 26.57
C THR A 6 8.43 -4.10 27.17
N ALA A 7 8.17 -5.30 27.71
CA ALA A 7 6.88 -5.65 28.32
C ALA A 7 6.53 -4.89 29.63
N LEU A 8 7.43 -4.06 30.14
CA LEU A 8 7.19 -3.20 31.31
C LEU A 8 6.50 -1.90 30.88
N LEU A 9 5.18 -1.87 31.02
CA LEU A 9 4.39 -0.65 30.92
C LEU A 9 4.69 0.25 32.13
N ASP A 10 5.65 1.17 31.99
CA ASP A 10 5.78 2.30 32.90
C ASP A 10 4.69 3.32 32.55
N ASN A 11 3.67 3.46 33.39
CA ASN A 11 2.56 4.40 33.19
C ASN A 11 2.84 5.79 33.78
N ASP A 12 4.02 6.01 34.38
CA ASP A 12 4.35 7.28 35.00
C ASP A 12 4.87 8.30 33.96
N GLU A 13 3.97 9.17 33.51
CA GLU A 13 4.27 10.21 32.54
C GLU A 13 5.33 11.21 33.06
N GLU A 14 5.29 11.54 34.36
CA GLU A 14 6.19 12.54 34.97
C GLU A 14 7.63 11.98 35.03
N ALA A 15 7.76 10.70 35.38
CA ALA A 15 9.03 9.98 35.29
C ALA A 15 9.61 9.98 33.86
N LYS A 16 8.77 9.72 32.84
CA LYS A 16 9.20 9.72 31.43
C LYS A 16 9.62 11.10 30.93
N ARG A 17 8.87 12.15 31.30
CA ARG A 17 9.23 13.54 30.97
C ARG A 17 10.58 13.90 31.57
N PHE A 18 10.84 13.48 32.81
CA PHE A 18 12.13 13.66 33.45
C PHE A 18 13.24 12.87 32.75
N ASP A 19 13.03 11.60 32.38
CA ASP A 19 14.03 10.85 31.61
C ASP A 19 14.39 11.55 30.31
N LEU A 20 13.38 12.00 29.56
CA LEU A 20 13.57 12.70 28.30
C LEU A 20 14.39 13.97 28.49
N LEU A 21 14.12 14.73 29.58
CA LEU A 21 14.90 15.90 29.92
C LEU A 21 16.36 15.52 30.16
N VAL A 22 16.64 14.52 30.99
CA VAL A 22 18.01 14.09 31.29
C VAL A 22 18.74 13.57 30.05
N LEU A 23 18.08 12.74 29.24
CA LEU A 23 18.64 12.20 27.99
C LEU A 23 18.96 13.32 27.00
N ARG A 24 18.10 14.36 26.90
CA ARG A 24 18.40 15.56 26.11
C ARG A 24 19.60 16.32 26.65
N THR A 25 19.73 16.45 27.97
CA THR A 25 20.91 17.08 28.59
C THR A 25 22.19 16.29 28.30
N GLN A 26 22.15 14.96 28.41
CA GLN A 26 23.29 14.10 28.05
C GLN A 26 23.67 14.26 26.58
N LEU A 27 22.68 14.29 25.68
CA LEU A 27 22.89 14.50 24.26
C LEU A 27 23.51 15.88 23.99
N ALA A 28 23.04 16.92 24.68
CA ALA A 28 23.55 18.28 24.54
C ALA A 28 25.03 18.37 24.95
N ILE A 29 25.46 17.64 25.98
CA ILE A 29 26.88 17.54 26.36
C ILE A 29 27.69 16.83 25.27
N LEU A 30 27.21 15.67 24.79
CA LEU A 30 27.95 14.85 23.80
C LEU A 30 28.09 15.54 22.44
N GLN A 31 27.10 16.34 22.05
CA GLN A 31 27.04 17.02 20.75
C GLN A 31 27.38 18.51 20.84
N ALA A 32 27.75 19.02 22.02
CA ALA A 32 28.00 20.45 22.28
C ALA A 32 26.86 21.36 21.77
N LEU A 33 25.61 20.99 22.07
CA LEU A 33 24.42 21.75 21.63
C LEU A 33 24.24 23.04 22.45
N PRO A 34 23.74 24.12 21.84
CA PRO A 34 23.55 25.41 22.52
C PRO A 34 22.45 25.37 23.61
N ASP A 35 21.54 24.40 23.55
CA ASP A 35 20.38 24.29 24.45
C ASP A 35 20.73 23.81 25.86
N PHE A 36 22.01 23.48 26.13
CA PHE A 36 22.45 22.94 27.41
C PHE A 36 22.07 23.83 28.60
N ALA A 37 22.23 25.15 28.49
CA ALA A 37 21.92 26.09 29.57
C ALA A 37 20.43 26.03 29.96
N ALA A 38 19.53 26.03 28.98
CA ALA A 38 18.08 25.93 29.23
C ALA A 38 17.67 24.56 29.80
N LEU A 39 18.35 23.48 29.39
CA LEU A 39 18.11 22.14 29.93
C LEU A 39 18.60 22.02 31.37
N ARG A 40 19.76 22.59 31.69
CA ARG A 40 20.30 22.70 33.05
C ARG A 40 19.33 23.44 33.97
N GLU A 41 18.86 24.63 33.58
CA GLU A 41 17.93 25.41 34.40
C GLU A 41 16.66 24.63 34.74
N ARG A 42 16.11 23.88 33.77
CA ARG A 42 14.95 23.02 33.99
C ARG A 42 15.23 21.89 34.96
N MET A 43 16.42 21.27 34.88
CA MET A 43 16.82 20.23 35.83
C MET A 43 17.04 20.80 37.24
N GLN A 44 17.67 21.98 37.36
CA GLN A 44 17.82 22.68 38.64
C GLN A 44 16.47 23.00 39.25
N ALA A 45 15.50 23.49 38.45
CA ALA A 45 14.15 23.78 38.94
C ALA A 45 13.43 22.54 39.47
N ILE A 46 13.56 21.38 38.81
CA ILE A 46 12.99 20.11 39.29
C ILE A 46 13.67 19.69 40.60
N ALA A 47 15.00 19.85 40.70
CA ALA A 47 15.73 19.54 41.93
C ALA A 47 15.28 20.46 43.09
N SER A 48 15.16 21.77 42.86
CA SER A 48 14.64 22.71 43.89
C SER A 48 13.21 22.36 44.31
N ALA A 49 12.33 21.99 43.37
CA ALA A 49 10.97 21.57 43.70
C ALA A 49 10.92 20.26 44.51
N LEU A 50 11.89 19.35 44.31
CA LEU A 50 12.05 18.17 45.16
C LEU A 50 12.61 18.54 46.54
N GLU A 51 13.54 19.50 46.62
CA GLU A 51 14.13 19.98 47.88
C GLU A 51 13.06 20.56 48.81
N GLU A 52 12.08 21.30 48.27
CA GLU A 52 10.93 21.84 49.02
C GLU A 52 10.09 20.76 49.71
N GLN A 53 10.18 19.49 49.27
CA GLN A 53 9.40 18.36 49.76
C GLN A 53 10.21 17.48 50.75
N GLU A 54 11.12 18.08 51.53
CA GLU A 54 11.99 17.37 52.51
C GLU A 54 11.20 16.50 53.51
N ALA A 55 9.95 16.86 53.82
CA ALA A 55 9.10 16.10 54.74
C ALA A 55 8.86 14.64 54.28
N ILE A 56 9.01 14.34 52.98
CA ILE A 56 8.84 13.01 52.42
C ILE A 56 10.11 12.17 52.63
N PRO A 57 10.06 11.02 53.36
CA PRO A 57 11.26 10.23 53.69
C PRO A 57 12.10 9.78 52.48
N ALA A 58 11.44 9.46 51.35
CA ALA A 58 12.10 9.03 50.13
C ALA A 58 12.94 10.15 49.49
N ILE A 59 12.48 11.40 49.58
CA ILE A 59 13.19 12.59 49.10
C ILE A 59 14.33 12.92 50.06
N LYS A 60 14.07 12.89 51.37
CA LYS A 60 15.10 13.12 52.40
C LYS A 60 16.29 12.17 52.25
N ALA A 61 16.04 10.92 51.89
CA ALA A 61 17.10 9.93 51.63
C ALA A 61 18.03 10.29 50.45
N GLN A 62 17.57 11.12 49.50
CA GLN A 62 18.35 11.59 48.35
C GLN A 62 18.70 13.08 48.43
N MET A 63 18.51 13.74 49.58
CA MET A 63 18.63 15.19 49.72
C MET A 63 20.00 15.74 49.27
N VAL A 64 21.09 15.04 49.61
CA VAL A 64 22.44 15.42 49.20
C VAL A 64 22.57 15.49 47.67
N LEU A 65 21.98 14.51 46.97
CA LEU A 65 22.00 14.49 45.50
C LEU A 65 21.13 15.61 44.95
N ILE A 66 19.94 15.82 45.51
CA ILE A 66 19.01 16.88 45.09
C ILE A 66 19.68 18.25 45.20
N GLN A 67 20.28 18.57 46.34
CA GLN A 67 21.00 19.81 46.57
C GLN A 67 22.21 19.97 45.65
N SER A 68 22.94 18.88 45.37
CA SER A 68 24.04 18.94 44.41
C SER A 68 23.54 19.30 43.01
N VAL A 69 22.46 18.68 42.53
CA VAL A 69 21.90 18.95 41.19
C VAL A 69 21.28 20.35 41.12
N ALA A 70 20.72 20.86 42.22
CA ALA A 70 20.21 22.23 42.30
C ALA A 70 21.33 23.28 42.26
N GLY A 71 22.50 22.99 42.84
CA GLY A 71 23.63 23.91 42.90
C GLY A 71 24.45 24.01 41.60
N ASP A 72 24.99 25.20 41.34
CA ASP A 72 25.74 25.49 40.11
C ASP A 72 27.07 24.72 39.99
N ALA A 73 27.73 24.45 41.13
CA ALA A 73 29.04 23.79 41.18
C ALA A 73 29.01 22.36 40.59
N TRP A 74 27.88 21.65 40.69
CA TRP A 74 27.74 20.31 40.12
C TRP A 74 27.74 20.31 38.58
N TRP A 75 27.41 21.45 37.98
CA TRP A 75 27.28 21.62 36.54
C TRP A 75 28.57 22.09 35.84
N GLU A 76 29.61 22.47 36.56
CA GLU A 76 30.87 22.95 35.98
C GLU A 76 31.61 21.85 35.19
N ASP A 77 31.71 20.64 35.76
CA ASP A 77 32.36 19.47 35.16
C ASP A 77 31.40 18.27 35.03
N VAL A 78 30.13 18.55 34.70
CA VAL A 78 29.10 17.50 34.66
C VAL A 78 29.39 16.48 33.56
N THR A 79 29.32 15.19 33.91
CA THR A 79 29.50 14.09 32.96
C THR A 79 28.18 13.38 32.66
N VAL A 80 28.12 12.68 31.52
CA VAL A 80 26.98 11.82 31.16
C VAL A 80 26.70 10.77 32.24
N ALA A 81 27.75 10.21 32.85
CA ALA A 81 27.61 9.24 33.93
C ALA A 81 26.96 9.84 35.20
N MET A 82 27.31 11.10 35.54
CA MET A 82 26.68 11.83 36.64
C MET A 82 25.19 12.08 36.38
N LEU A 83 24.84 12.48 35.15
CA LEU A 83 23.44 12.66 34.76
C LEU A 83 22.65 11.36 34.77
N GLU A 84 23.25 10.25 34.32
CA GLU A 84 22.59 8.94 34.34
C GLU A 84 22.35 8.44 35.76
N TYR A 85 23.30 8.71 36.67
CA TYR A 85 23.12 8.45 38.10
C TYR A 85 21.97 9.27 38.67
N ALA A 86 21.93 10.57 38.37
CA ALA A 86 20.84 11.46 38.78
C ALA A 86 19.47 10.98 38.24
N ARG A 87 19.41 10.57 36.97
CA ARG A 87 18.20 10.03 36.33
C ARG A 87 17.63 8.86 37.13
N LYS A 88 18.46 7.85 37.39
CA LYS A 88 18.03 6.62 38.09
C LYS A 88 17.55 6.89 39.52
N ARG A 89 18.17 7.83 40.23
CA ARG A 89 17.85 8.13 41.63
C ARG A 89 16.66 9.07 41.79
N LEU A 90 16.49 10.03 40.88
CA LEU A 90 15.46 11.07 41.01
C LEU A 90 14.17 10.73 40.27
N ARG A 91 14.20 9.85 39.26
CA ARG A 91 13.03 9.48 38.43
C ARG A 91 11.78 9.16 39.27
N GLU A 92 11.92 8.30 40.27
CA GLU A 92 10.78 7.87 41.09
C GLU A 92 10.28 8.95 42.06
N LEU A 93 11.10 9.97 42.31
CA LEU A 93 10.79 11.06 43.23
C LEU A 93 10.04 12.20 42.53
N VAL A 94 10.22 12.41 41.21
CA VAL A 94 9.61 13.52 40.46
C VAL A 94 8.08 13.54 40.60
N LYS A 95 7.44 12.37 40.67
CA LYS A 95 5.99 12.26 40.85
C LYS A 95 5.47 12.77 42.21
N LEU A 96 6.37 12.95 43.17
CA LEU A 96 6.07 13.39 44.53
C LEU A 96 6.11 14.91 44.67
N ILE A 97 6.54 15.63 43.62
CA ILE A 97 6.47 17.09 43.59
C ILE A 97 5.00 17.49 43.68
N GLU A 98 4.66 18.31 44.68
CA GLU A 98 3.30 18.79 44.86
C GLU A 98 2.86 19.54 43.60
N LYS A 99 1.72 19.11 43.05
CA LYS A 99 1.14 19.72 41.86
C LYS A 99 0.51 21.05 42.27
N GLY A 100 1.35 22.08 42.39
CA GLY A 100 0.90 23.45 42.57
C GLY A 100 -0.19 23.76 41.56
N LYS A 101 -1.34 24.26 42.04
CA LYS A 101 -2.60 24.53 41.32
C LYS A 101 -2.40 24.46 39.80
N LYS A 102 -2.55 23.25 39.23
CA LYS A 102 -2.52 23.07 37.77
C LYS A 102 -3.53 24.07 37.24
N LYS A 103 -3.05 25.11 36.54
CA LYS A 103 -3.93 26.00 35.77
C LYS A 103 -4.63 25.03 34.83
N ILE A 104 -5.91 24.77 35.08
CA ILE A 104 -6.71 23.88 34.24
C ILE A 104 -6.77 24.62 32.90
N VAL A 105 -5.85 24.28 32.01
CA VAL A 105 -5.89 24.77 30.65
C VAL A 105 -6.97 23.94 29.99
N TYR A 106 -8.18 24.47 29.97
CA TYR A 106 -9.18 24.01 29.03
C TYR A 106 -8.59 24.25 27.65
N THR A 107 -8.09 23.18 27.05
CA THR A 107 -7.63 23.19 25.69
C THR A 107 -8.84 22.82 24.86
N ASP A 108 -9.69 23.82 24.66
CA ASP A 108 -10.68 23.82 23.59
C ASP A 108 -9.91 24.17 22.31
N PHE A 109 -9.24 23.17 21.75
CA PHE A 109 -8.70 23.29 20.42
C PHE A 109 -9.86 22.99 19.47
N GLU A 110 -10.43 24.02 18.84
CA GLU A 110 -11.06 23.78 17.56
C GLU A 110 -9.97 23.25 16.62
N ASP A 111 -10.25 22.13 15.95
CA ASP A 111 -9.35 21.60 14.92
C ASP A 111 -9.17 22.67 13.83
N GLU A 112 -8.11 23.47 13.91
CA GLU A 112 -7.62 24.20 12.75
C GLU A 112 -6.98 23.17 11.82
N LEU A 113 -7.72 22.78 10.78
CA LEU A 113 -7.14 22.14 9.60
C LEU A 113 -6.11 23.10 9.00
N GLY A 114 -4.86 22.99 9.46
CA GLY A 114 -3.73 23.64 8.81
C GLY A 114 -3.66 23.26 7.34
N ALA A 115 -2.94 24.04 6.53
CA ALA A 115 -2.76 23.72 5.12
C ALA A 115 -2.18 22.30 4.98
N GLY A 116 -3.04 21.37 4.54
CA GLY A 116 -2.68 19.97 4.39
C GLY A 116 -1.48 19.87 3.47
N THR A 117 -0.35 19.39 4.00
CA THR A 117 0.80 19.10 3.17
C THR A 117 0.60 17.72 2.58
N THR A 118 0.41 17.65 1.27
CA THR A 118 0.29 16.38 0.56
C THR A 118 1.63 15.65 0.64
N ILE A 119 1.73 14.65 1.52
CA ILE A 119 2.88 13.74 1.56
C ILE A 119 2.55 12.57 0.64
N THR A 120 3.21 12.50 -0.51
CA THR A 120 3.11 11.36 -1.42
C THR A 120 3.87 10.17 -0.82
N LEU A 121 3.15 9.25 -0.18
CA LEU A 121 3.70 7.99 0.30
C LEU A 121 4.15 7.13 -0.89
N PRO A 122 5.44 6.74 -1.01
CA PRO A 122 5.86 5.79 -2.03
C PRO A 122 5.27 4.42 -1.69
N GLY A 123 4.34 3.94 -2.51
CA GLY A 123 3.69 2.64 -2.34
C GLY A 123 2.27 2.69 -1.77
N VAL A 124 1.78 3.85 -1.33
CA VAL A 124 0.34 4.10 -1.13
C VAL A 124 -0.07 5.08 -2.22
N SER A 125 0.02 4.65 -3.48
CA SER A 125 -0.82 5.28 -4.48
C SER A 125 -2.25 5.17 -3.98
N THR A 126 -2.99 6.26 -4.09
CA THR A 126 -4.43 6.29 -3.94
C THR A 126 -5.02 5.05 -4.59
N GLY A 127 -5.29 4.05 -3.76
CA GLY A 127 -6.03 2.85 -4.12
C GLY A 127 -7.47 3.26 -4.35
N MET A 128 -7.72 4.06 -5.39
CA MET A 128 -8.93 3.95 -6.17
C MET A 128 -8.95 2.51 -6.65
N ASN A 129 -9.59 1.72 -5.79
CA ASN A 129 -9.78 0.29 -5.84
C ASN A 129 -9.83 -0.16 -7.32
N LEU A 130 -8.76 -0.77 -7.82
CA LEU A 130 -8.62 -1.14 -9.24
C LEU A 130 -9.87 -1.91 -9.73
N ALA A 131 -10.49 -2.68 -8.84
CA ALA A 131 -11.78 -3.32 -9.06
C ALA A 131 -12.90 -2.32 -9.41
N LYS A 132 -13.07 -1.24 -8.63
CA LYS A 132 -14.05 -0.17 -8.90
C LYS A 132 -13.77 0.57 -10.21
N PHE A 133 -12.49 0.79 -10.57
CA PHE A 133 -12.14 1.35 -11.87
C PHE A 133 -12.54 0.38 -12.99
N LYS A 134 -12.18 -0.90 -12.89
CA LYS A 134 -12.56 -1.93 -13.87
C LYS A 134 -14.08 -2.01 -14.05
N ASP A 135 -14.85 -1.91 -12.96
CA ASP A 135 -16.31 -1.96 -13.03
C ASP A 135 -16.91 -0.73 -13.71
N LYS A 136 -16.43 0.48 -13.37
CA LYS A 136 -16.86 1.73 -14.04
C LYS A 136 -16.47 1.74 -15.52
N ALA A 137 -15.23 1.36 -15.83
CA ALA A 137 -14.73 1.25 -17.19
C ALA A 137 -15.57 0.26 -17.99
N ARG A 138 -15.87 -0.92 -17.43
CA ARG A 138 -16.76 -1.90 -18.09
C ARG A 138 -18.14 -1.32 -18.39
N GLN A 139 -18.75 -0.62 -17.43
CA GLN A 139 -20.07 0.00 -17.63
C GLN A 139 -20.03 1.09 -18.70
N PHE A 140 -19.02 1.96 -18.65
CA PHE A 140 -18.85 3.05 -19.61
C PHE A 140 -18.60 2.54 -21.03
N LEU A 141 -17.71 1.56 -21.19
CA LEU A 141 -17.37 0.99 -22.49
C LEU A 141 -18.56 0.23 -23.11
N ARG A 142 -19.39 -0.44 -22.29
CA ARG A 142 -20.66 -1.03 -22.76
C ARG A 142 -21.65 0.02 -23.25
N ALA A 143 -21.74 1.18 -22.59
CA ALA A 143 -22.60 2.26 -23.05
C ALA A 143 -22.11 2.88 -24.39
N HIS A 144 -20.82 2.76 -24.71
CA HIS A 144 -20.19 3.30 -25.91
C HIS A 144 -19.81 2.23 -26.95
N GLU A 145 -20.49 1.08 -26.92
CA GLU A 145 -20.23 -0.05 -27.83
C GLU A 145 -20.36 0.31 -29.32
N SER A 146 -21.10 1.36 -29.65
CA SER A 146 -21.24 1.90 -31.01
C SER A 146 -20.00 2.63 -31.53
N HIS A 147 -18.99 2.91 -30.69
CA HIS A 147 -17.80 3.62 -31.11
C HIS A 147 -16.89 2.76 -32.00
N LEU A 148 -16.36 3.35 -33.07
CA LEU A 148 -15.60 2.65 -34.10
C LEU A 148 -14.40 1.87 -33.55
N SER A 149 -13.58 2.50 -32.70
CA SER A 149 -12.39 1.88 -32.10
C SER A 149 -12.73 0.69 -31.20
N LEU A 150 -13.86 0.76 -30.47
CA LEU A 150 -14.35 -0.38 -29.67
C LEU A 150 -14.90 -1.51 -30.55
N GLN A 151 -15.62 -1.18 -31.63
CA GLN A 151 -16.08 -2.19 -32.58
C GLN A 151 -14.92 -2.92 -33.25
N ARG A 152 -13.87 -2.19 -33.66
CA ARG A 152 -12.65 -2.79 -34.22
C ARG A 152 -11.99 -3.74 -33.22
N LEU A 153 -11.85 -3.30 -31.97
CA LEU A 153 -11.28 -4.11 -30.91
C LEU A 153 -12.08 -5.40 -30.67
N ARG A 154 -13.42 -5.32 -30.62
CA ARG A 154 -14.31 -6.47 -30.37
C ARG A 154 -14.42 -7.41 -31.56
N ARG A 155 -14.33 -6.88 -32.79
CA ARG A 155 -14.32 -7.67 -34.04
C ARG A 155 -12.92 -8.16 -34.43
N ASN A 156 -11.96 -8.15 -33.49
CA ASN A 156 -10.61 -8.64 -33.70
C ASN A 156 -9.93 -8.07 -34.97
N GLN A 157 -10.21 -6.79 -35.26
CA GLN A 157 -9.57 -6.04 -36.34
C GLN A 157 -8.31 -5.35 -35.79
N PRO A 158 -7.26 -5.19 -36.61
CA PRO A 158 -6.04 -4.49 -36.20
C PRO A 158 -6.37 -3.04 -35.81
N LEU A 159 -5.79 -2.58 -34.70
CA LEU A 159 -6.00 -1.23 -34.19
C LEU A 159 -5.04 -0.25 -34.87
N THR A 160 -5.53 0.93 -35.23
CA THR A 160 -4.66 2.02 -35.67
C THR A 160 -4.12 2.80 -34.47
N PRO A 161 -3.04 3.59 -34.62
CA PRO A 161 -2.56 4.47 -33.55
C PRO A 161 -3.65 5.45 -33.06
N SER A 162 -4.50 5.94 -33.96
CA SER A 162 -5.64 6.79 -33.60
C SER A 162 -6.70 6.05 -32.77
N ASP A 163 -6.92 4.75 -33.03
CA ASP A 163 -7.84 3.95 -32.23
C ASP A 163 -7.35 3.80 -30.79
N LEU A 164 -6.04 3.63 -30.58
CA LEU A 164 -5.46 3.56 -29.24
C LEU A 164 -5.65 4.86 -28.46
N ILE A 165 -5.45 6.02 -29.11
CA ILE A 165 -5.65 7.34 -28.49
C ILE A 165 -7.10 7.53 -28.08
N GLU A 166 -8.06 7.17 -28.94
CA GLU A 166 -9.49 7.27 -28.62
C GLU A 166 -9.90 6.32 -27.50
N LEU A 167 -9.39 5.08 -27.50
CA LEU A 167 -9.62 4.11 -26.43
C LEU A 167 -9.06 4.56 -25.09
N GLU A 168 -7.89 5.20 -25.09
CA GLU A 168 -7.31 5.81 -23.89
C GLU A 168 -8.17 6.97 -23.39
N ARG A 169 -8.65 7.85 -24.30
CA ARG A 169 -9.56 8.95 -23.96
C ARG A 169 -10.84 8.44 -23.29
N MET A 170 -11.42 7.35 -23.80
CA MET A 170 -12.61 6.75 -23.19
C MET A 170 -12.37 6.24 -21.77
N LEU A 171 -11.20 5.67 -21.49
CA LEU A 171 -10.88 5.22 -20.13
C LEU A 171 -10.72 6.39 -19.16
N VAL A 172 -10.19 7.52 -19.63
CA VAL A 172 -10.13 8.77 -18.86
C VAL A 172 -11.53 9.32 -18.59
N GLU A 173 -12.39 9.36 -19.63
CA GLU A 173 -13.80 9.76 -19.49
C GLU A 173 -14.60 8.85 -18.55
N ALA A 174 -14.27 7.55 -18.49
CA ALA A 174 -14.82 6.60 -17.54
C ALA A 174 -14.37 6.83 -16.08
N GLY A 175 -13.48 7.80 -15.85
CA GLY A 175 -12.95 8.17 -14.53
C GLY A 175 -11.65 7.47 -14.16
N GLY A 176 -10.89 6.95 -15.13
CA GLY A 176 -9.53 6.46 -14.94
C GLY A 176 -8.53 7.60 -14.85
N SER A 177 -7.64 7.56 -13.85
CA SER A 177 -6.47 8.45 -13.82
C SER A 177 -5.38 7.90 -14.74
N THR A 178 -4.48 8.76 -15.19
CA THR A 178 -3.32 8.41 -16.02
C THR A 178 -2.47 7.30 -15.39
N GLU A 179 -2.31 7.31 -14.08
CA GLU A 179 -1.51 6.34 -13.33
C GLU A 179 -2.20 4.97 -13.30
N VAL A 180 -3.52 4.93 -13.08
CA VAL A 180 -4.30 3.68 -13.05
C VAL A 180 -4.36 3.05 -14.44
N ILE A 181 -4.52 3.86 -15.49
CA ILE A 181 -4.53 3.38 -16.88
C ILE A 181 -3.15 2.82 -17.25
N GLN A 182 -2.06 3.51 -16.88
CA GLN A 182 -0.70 3.02 -17.13
C GLN A 182 -0.42 1.71 -16.38
N GLN A 183 -0.81 1.62 -15.10
CA GLN A 183 -0.71 0.39 -14.33
C GLN A 183 -1.52 -0.76 -14.96
N ALA A 184 -2.73 -0.49 -15.43
CA ALA A 184 -3.58 -1.49 -16.09
C ALA A 184 -2.99 -1.97 -17.43
N LYS A 185 -2.37 -1.05 -18.19
CA LYS A 185 -1.65 -1.34 -19.44
C LYS A 185 -0.45 -2.24 -19.20
N GLU A 186 0.35 -1.96 -18.16
CA GLU A 186 1.50 -2.76 -17.78
C GLU A 186 1.09 -4.17 -17.33
N GLN A 187 0.08 -4.29 -16.45
CA GLN A 187 -0.41 -5.58 -15.98
C GLN A 187 -1.00 -6.45 -17.09
N SER A 188 -1.69 -5.83 -18.06
CA SER A 188 -2.37 -6.55 -19.13
C SER A 188 -1.52 -6.69 -20.40
N HIS A 189 -0.26 -6.25 -20.38
CA HIS A 189 0.65 -6.29 -21.53
C HIS A 189 0.14 -5.54 -22.76
N GLY A 190 -0.64 -4.46 -22.56
CA GLY A 190 -1.19 -3.65 -23.64
C GLY A 190 -2.57 -3.08 -23.33
N LEU A 191 -2.85 -1.90 -23.92
CA LEU A 191 -4.11 -1.19 -23.72
C LEU A 191 -5.29 -1.95 -24.35
N GLY A 192 -5.13 -2.44 -25.58
CA GLY A 192 -6.19 -3.19 -26.25
C GLY A 192 -6.50 -4.52 -25.58
N ILE A 193 -5.50 -5.23 -25.04
CA ILE A 193 -5.72 -6.43 -24.21
C ILE A 193 -6.52 -6.07 -22.96
N PHE A 194 -6.13 -5.01 -22.25
CA PHE A 194 -6.84 -4.57 -21.06
C PHE A 194 -8.31 -4.27 -21.35
N ILE A 195 -8.60 -3.46 -22.37
CA ILE A 195 -9.98 -3.09 -22.72
C ILE A 195 -10.77 -4.33 -23.14
N ARG A 196 -10.16 -5.24 -23.91
CA ARG A 196 -10.81 -6.49 -24.34
C ARG A 196 -11.13 -7.40 -23.15
N SER A 197 -10.34 -7.38 -22.08
CA SER A 197 -10.66 -8.07 -20.82
C SER A 197 -11.90 -7.52 -20.10
N LEU A 198 -12.31 -6.29 -20.42
CA LEU A 198 -13.50 -5.67 -19.85
C LEU A 198 -14.76 -5.89 -20.71
N VAL A 199 -14.62 -5.81 -22.04
CA VAL A 199 -15.76 -5.85 -22.98
C VAL A 199 -15.95 -7.17 -23.71
N GLY A 200 -14.94 -8.04 -23.72
CA GLY A 200 -14.95 -9.31 -24.44
C GLY A 200 -14.83 -9.18 -25.96
N LEU A 201 -14.80 -10.31 -26.66
CA LEU A 201 -14.84 -10.36 -28.12
C LEU A 201 -16.27 -10.57 -28.65
N ASP A 202 -16.48 -10.22 -29.91
CA ASP A 202 -17.70 -10.53 -30.64
C ASP A 202 -17.76 -12.04 -30.97
N ARG A 203 -18.85 -12.71 -30.58
CA ARG A 203 -18.97 -14.17 -30.70
C ARG A 203 -18.85 -14.67 -32.13
N GLU A 204 -19.47 -13.95 -33.08
CA GLU A 204 -19.42 -14.30 -34.50
C GLU A 204 -18.00 -14.19 -35.06
N THR A 205 -17.27 -13.14 -34.67
CA THR A 205 -15.86 -12.96 -35.00
C THR A 205 -15.00 -14.12 -34.47
N VAL A 206 -15.21 -14.55 -33.23
CA VAL A 206 -14.45 -15.67 -32.66
C VAL A 206 -14.78 -16.97 -33.40
N LYS A 207 -16.07 -17.26 -33.64
CA LYS A 207 -16.48 -18.42 -34.43
C LYS A 207 -15.88 -18.42 -35.83
N GLN A 208 -15.82 -17.27 -36.49
CA GLN A 208 -15.17 -17.14 -37.80
C GLN A 208 -13.67 -17.45 -37.72
N ALA A 209 -12.96 -16.98 -36.69
CA ALA A 209 -11.55 -17.29 -36.50
C ALA A 209 -11.31 -18.81 -36.29
N PHE A 210 -12.22 -19.50 -35.60
CA PHE A 210 -12.16 -20.95 -35.40
C PHE A 210 -12.82 -21.77 -36.52
N SER A 211 -13.49 -21.14 -37.50
CA SER A 211 -14.16 -21.86 -38.58
C SER A 211 -13.18 -22.70 -39.40
N ALA A 212 -12.01 -22.15 -39.74
CA ALA A 212 -10.95 -22.86 -40.45
C ALA A 212 -10.33 -24.01 -39.63
N PHE A 213 -10.51 -24.01 -38.31
CA PHE A 213 -10.05 -25.09 -37.44
C PHE A 213 -10.97 -26.32 -37.52
N VAL A 214 -12.27 -26.09 -37.72
CA VAL A 214 -13.35 -27.09 -37.77
C VAL A 214 -13.61 -27.59 -39.20
N VAL A 215 -13.39 -26.75 -40.22
CA VAL A 215 -13.62 -27.09 -41.64
C VAL A 215 -12.72 -28.24 -42.11
N GLY A 216 -13.33 -29.25 -42.73
CA GLY A 216 -12.63 -30.38 -43.35
C GLY A 216 -12.32 -31.56 -42.43
N THR A 217 -12.76 -31.53 -41.17
CA THR A 217 -12.56 -32.61 -40.19
C THR A 217 -13.87 -33.07 -39.57
N THR A 218 -14.05 -34.38 -39.39
CA THR A 218 -15.08 -34.95 -38.51
C THR A 218 -14.66 -34.72 -37.06
N ALA A 219 -14.91 -33.52 -36.55
CA ALA A 219 -14.61 -33.19 -35.15
C ALA A 219 -15.44 -34.07 -34.21
N THR A 220 -14.81 -34.60 -33.16
CA THR A 220 -15.51 -35.38 -32.13
C THR A 220 -16.34 -34.46 -31.23
N ALA A 221 -17.32 -35.01 -30.51
CA ALA A 221 -18.15 -34.23 -29.57
C ALA A 221 -17.29 -33.47 -28.55
N SER A 222 -16.26 -34.11 -27.98
CA SER A 222 -15.34 -33.47 -27.04
C SER A 222 -14.50 -32.36 -27.67
N GLN A 223 -14.15 -32.46 -28.95
CA GLN A 223 -13.43 -31.40 -29.67
C GLN A 223 -14.30 -30.17 -29.91
N ILE A 224 -15.57 -30.38 -30.27
CA ILE A 224 -16.55 -29.31 -30.47
C ILE A 224 -16.81 -28.59 -29.15
N GLU A 225 -17.08 -29.34 -28.08
CA GLU A 225 -17.30 -28.80 -26.74
C GLU A 225 -16.10 -27.99 -26.25
N PHE A 226 -14.87 -28.46 -26.49
CA PHE A 226 -13.66 -27.74 -26.11
C PHE A 226 -13.53 -26.40 -26.86
N ILE A 227 -13.84 -26.38 -28.16
CA ILE A 227 -13.81 -25.15 -28.96
C ILE A 227 -14.90 -24.18 -28.49
N ASP A 228 -16.10 -24.67 -28.20
CA ASP A 228 -17.19 -23.84 -27.70
C ASP A 228 -16.84 -23.17 -26.37
N LEU A 229 -16.17 -23.88 -25.45
CA LEU A 229 -15.64 -23.29 -24.22
C LEU A 229 -14.59 -22.20 -24.50
N ILE A 230 -13.69 -22.41 -25.47
CA ILE A 230 -12.74 -21.36 -25.87
C ILE A 230 -13.48 -20.15 -26.42
N VAL A 231 -14.50 -20.36 -27.26
CA VAL A 231 -15.32 -19.29 -27.82
C VAL A 231 -16.00 -18.50 -26.70
N GLU A 232 -16.54 -19.17 -25.69
CA GLU A 232 -17.18 -18.54 -24.54
C GLU A 232 -16.19 -17.73 -23.70
N GLU A 233 -15.03 -18.30 -23.38
CA GLU A 233 -13.96 -17.61 -22.64
C GLU A 233 -13.45 -16.38 -23.40
N LEU A 234 -13.21 -16.49 -24.71
CA LEU A 234 -12.82 -15.33 -25.54
C LEU A 234 -13.93 -14.28 -25.64
N THR A 235 -15.20 -14.70 -25.70
CA THR A 235 -16.34 -13.77 -25.73
C THR A 235 -16.50 -13.04 -24.41
N ALA A 236 -16.21 -13.68 -23.27
CA ALA A 236 -16.35 -13.09 -21.95
C ALA A 236 -15.12 -12.25 -21.53
N ASN A 237 -13.93 -12.82 -21.69
CA ASN A 237 -12.67 -12.30 -21.14
C ASN A 237 -11.76 -11.71 -22.22
N GLY A 238 -12.10 -11.85 -23.50
CA GLY A 238 -11.38 -11.18 -24.59
C GLY A 238 -10.04 -11.80 -24.97
N VAL A 239 -9.41 -12.52 -24.06
CA VAL A 239 -8.15 -13.25 -24.22
C VAL A 239 -8.21 -14.55 -23.43
N VAL A 240 -7.50 -15.57 -23.91
CA VAL A 240 -7.33 -16.85 -23.22
C VAL A 240 -5.84 -17.14 -23.18
N GLU A 241 -5.30 -17.28 -21.96
CA GLU A 241 -3.92 -17.70 -21.75
C GLU A 241 -3.77 -19.21 -21.95
N ARG A 242 -2.56 -19.69 -22.28
CA ARG A 242 -2.34 -21.11 -22.58
C ARG A 242 -2.60 -21.98 -21.36
N GLU A 243 -2.20 -21.49 -20.19
CA GLU A 243 -2.36 -22.12 -18.90
C GLU A 243 -3.84 -22.29 -18.52
N ARG A 244 -4.71 -21.39 -19.01
CA ARG A 244 -6.17 -21.46 -18.77
C ARG A 244 -6.79 -22.71 -19.37
N LEU A 245 -6.23 -23.24 -20.46
CA LEU A 245 -6.74 -24.45 -21.14
C LEU A 245 -6.51 -25.74 -20.31
N TYR A 246 -5.68 -25.68 -19.26
CA TYR A 246 -5.40 -26.79 -18.35
C TYR A 246 -6.11 -26.63 -16.99
N GLN A 247 -7.16 -25.81 -16.94
CA GLN A 247 -7.96 -25.55 -15.74
C GLN A 247 -9.46 -25.78 -16.00
N PRO A 248 -10.28 -25.97 -14.96
CA PRO A 248 -11.74 -26.05 -15.13
C PRO A 248 -12.30 -24.78 -15.79
N PRO A 249 -13.23 -24.87 -16.76
CA PRO A 249 -14.02 -26.05 -17.15
C PRO A 249 -13.37 -26.97 -18.21
N PHE A 250 -12.20 -26.62 -18.77
CA PHE A 250 -11.56 -27.41 -19.84
C PHE A 250 -11.13 -28.80 -19.40
N THR A 251 -10.67 -28.93 -18.15
CA THR A 251 -10.27 -30.21 -17.55
C THR A 251 -11.44 -31.14 -17.27
N ASP A 252 -12.67 -30.63 -17.27
CA ASP A 252 -13.88 -31.42 -17.03
C ASP A 252 -14.24 -32.26 -18.26
N ILE A 253 -13.87 -31.78 -19.47
CA ILE A 253 -13.96 -32.54 -20.73
C ILE A 253 -12.91 -33.66 -20.74
N ASN A 254 -11.67 -33.34 -20.37
CA ASN A 254 -10.60 -34.32 -20.25
C ASN A 254 -9.55 -33.86 -19.22
N ALA A 255 -9.25 -34.71 -18.24
CA ALA A 255 -8.31 -34.42 -17.15
C ALA A 255 -6.87 -34.14 -17.62
N GLN A 256 -6.50 -34.58 -18.83
CA GLN A 256 -5.19 -34.31 -19.43
C GLN A 256 -5.16 -33.03 -20.28
N GLY A 257 -6.29 -32.32 -20.38
CA GLY A 257 -6.41 -31.05 -21.11
C GLY A 257 -6.42 -31.21 -22.63
N PRO A 258 -6.03 -30.16 -23.37
CA PRO A 258 -6.15 -30.12 -24.83
C PRO A 258 -5.31 -31.19 -25.54
N THR A 259 -4.19 -31.62 -24.94
CA THR A 259 -3.25 -32.61 -25.51
C THR A 259 -3.85 -34.00 -25.69
N ALA A 260 -4.87 -34.36 -24.91
CA ALA A 260 -5.59 -35.62 -25.06
C ALA A 260 -6.76 -35.53 -26.03
N ILE A 261 -7.19 -34.32 -26.39
CA ILE A 261 -8.38 -34.07 -27.23
C ILE A 261 -7.97 -33.81 -28.69
N PHE A 262 -6.83 -33.15 -28.91
CA PHE A 262 -6.33 -32.78 -30.23
C PHE A 262 -4.97 -33.40 -30.54
N PRO A 263 -4.72 -33.84 -31.78
CA PRO A 263 -3.37 -34.16 -32.25
C PRO A 263 -2.43 -32.96 -32.13
N ILE A 264 -1.13 -33.20 -31.97
CA ILE A 264 -0.11 -32.14 -31.81
C ILE A 264 -0.20 -31.07 -32.90
N ALA A 265 -0.33 -31.45 -34.17
CA ALA A 265 -0.45 -30.50 -35.28
C ALA A 265 -1.68 -29.57 -35.18
N LYS A 266 -2.79 -30.05 -34.58
CA LYS A 266 -3.98 -29.23 -34.32
C LYS A 266 -3.79 -28.35 -33.09
N LEU A 267 -3.06 -28.79 -32.08
CA LEU A 267 -2.69 -27.94 -30.95
C LEU A 267 -1.85 -26.75 -31.39
N ASP A 268 -0.85 -26.97 -32.24
CA ASP A 268 -0.02 -25.89 -32.80
C ASP A 268 -0.87 -24.88 -33.59
N GLN A 269 -1.87 -25.37 -34.35
CA GLN A 269 -2.81 -24.52 -35.06
C GLN A 269 -3.69 -23.71 -34.10
N LEU A 270 -4.19 -24.32 -33.02
CA LEU A 270 -5.02 -23.67 -32.01
C LEU A 270 -4.23 -22.59 -31.26
N GLU A 271 -3.00 -22.89 -30.84
CA GLU A 271 -2.12 -21.92 -30.19
C GLU A 271 -1.79 -20.75 -31.11
N ARG A 272 -1.58 -21.00 -32.40
CA ARG A 272 -1.36 -19.94 -33.39
C ARG A 272 -2.56 -19.01 -33.52
N ILE A 273 -3.78 -19.56 -33.58
CA ILE A 273 -5.01 -18.76 -33.63
C ILE A 273 -5.15 -17.89 -32.38
N LEU A 274 -4.90 -18.45 -31.18
CA LEU A 274 -4.93 -17.70 -29.93
C LEU A 274 -3.87 -16.58 -29.89
N LEU A 275 -2.67 -16.85 -30.39
CA LEU A 275 -1.59 -15.87 -30.48
C LEU A 275 -1.97 -14.74 -31.44
N GLU A 276 -2.49 -15.04 -32.64
CA GLU A 276 -2.91 -14.04 -33.62
C GLU A 276 -4.04 -13.15 -33.07
N ILE A 277 -5.01 -13.73 -32.35
CA ILE A 277 -6.08 -12.96 -31.68
C ILE A 277 -5.49 -12.00 -30.64
N ARG A 278 -4.50 -12.45 -29.87
CA ARG A 278 -3.81 -11.64 -28.86
C ARG A 278 -3.01 -10.51 -29.49
N GLU A 279 -2.20 -10.80 -30.51
CA GLU A 279 -1.35 -9.80 -31.19
C GLU A 279 -2.17 -8.67 -31.80
N ARG A 280 -3.32 -8.97 -32.41
CA ARG A 280 -4.23 -7.95 -32.95
C ARG A 280 -4.79 -6.99 -31.90
N ALA A 281 -4.69 -7.30 -30.61
CA ALA A 281 -5.08 -6.43 -29.50
C ALA A 281 -3.93 -5.53 -28.99
N VAL A 282 -2.67 -5.87 -29.30
CA VAL A 282 -1.49 -5.14 -28.79
C VAL A 282 -1.13 -3.93 -29.65
N ALA A 283 -1.59 -3.95 -30.92
CA ALA A 283 -1.26 -3.08 -32.06
C ALA A 283 -0.20 -3.68 -32.99
#